data_AF-A0A8H6B4T8-F1
#
_entry.id   AF-A0A8H6B4T8-F1
#
_cell.length_a   1.000
_cell.length_b   1.000
_cell.length_c   1.000
_cell.angle_alpha   90.00
_cell.angle_beta   90.00
_cell.angle_gamma   90.00
#
_symmetry.space_group_name_H-M   'P 1'
#
loop_
_entity.id
_entity.type
_entity.pdbx_description
1 polymer ?
#
loop_
_entity_poly.entity_id
_entity_poly.type
_entity_poly.pdbx_seq_one_letter_code
_entity_poly.pdbx_strand_id
1 'polypeptide(L)'
;MSINPGFSTEPPGGPGDQLVLKNDDSIGEIINGHNLNDLGKIVLKLLTSPKFSQTTDTESSQIVDDPIPQALPNEIAATIRTLLCQIGEDTNREGLKQTPERYAKALQFFTKGYKEKVNEVVNGAVFNEEMEEMVVVSDIDIFSLCEHHMLPFFGKVCLATAFRSPRIKFVYI
;
A
#
# COMPACT_ATOMS: atom_id res chain seq x y z
N MET A 1 47.77 2.87 1.68
CA MET A 1 47.70 1.63 0.89
C MET A 1 47.17 2.01 -0.48
N SER A 2 47.90 1.65 -1.53
CA SER A 2 47.93 2.33 -2.82
C SER A 2 46.62 2.30 -3.61
N ILE A 3 46.26 3.47 -4.11
CA ILE A 3 45.46 3.70 -5.31
C ILE A 3 46.27 3.23 -6.53
N ASN A 4 45.64 2.50 -7.46
CA ASN A 4 46.11 2.43 -8.83
C ASN A 4 44.94 2.44 -9.83
N PRO A 5 45.09 3.12 -10.99
CA PRO A 5 44.02 3.51 -11.89
C PRO A 5 44.09 2.77 -13.25
N GLY A 6 43.00 2.87 -14.03
CA GLY A 6 43.06 2.85 -15.49
C GLY A 6 42.87 1.49 -16.18
N PHE A 7 41.76 1.38 -16.93
CA PHE A 7 41.85 0.87 -18.29
C PHE A 7 40.80 1.57 -19.16
N SER A 8 41.30 2.43 -20.05
CA SER A 8 40.59 3.00 -21.19
C SER A 8 41.02 2.19 -22.41
N THR A 9 40.06 1.64 -23.14
CA THR A 9 40.19 1.37 -24.58
C THR A 9 38.84 1.60 -25.24
N GLU A 10 38.77 2.65 -26.05
CA GLU A 10 37.72 2.93 -27.03
C GLU A 10 37.67 1.88 -28.18
N PRO A 11 36.63 1.88 -29.02
CA PRO A 11 36.07 0.66 -29.63
C PRO A 11 36.61 0.38 -31.05
N PRO A 12 36.47 -0.86 -31.57
CA PRO A 12 36.61 -1.10 -32.99
C PRO A 12 35.24 -0.99 -33.69
N GLY A 13 35.11 -0.04 -34.61
CA GLY A 13 34.08 -0.03 -35.64
C GLY A 13 34.39 -1.05 -36.74
N GLY A 14 33.34 -1.75 -37.19
CA GLY A 14 33.33 -2.69 -38.31
C GLY A 14 31.90 -3.18 -38.58
N PRO A 15 31.56 -3.62 -39.81
CA PRO A 15 30.51 -3.01 -40.61
C PRO A 15 29.14 -3.71 -40.52
N GLY A 16 28.11 -2.89 -40.74
CA GLY A 16 26.74 -3.21 -41.15
C GLY A 16 26.24 -4.64 -41.05
N ASP A 17 25.45 -4.90 -40.00
CA ASP A 17 24.35 -5.84 -40.09
C ASP A 17 23.05 -5.09 -39.78
N GLN A 18 22.21 -5.00 -40.81
CA GLN A 18 20.89 -4.42 -40.74
C GLN A 18 20.03 -5.33 -39.86
N LEU A 19 19.82 -4.96 -38.60
CA LEU A 19 18.81 -5.60 -37.74
C LEU A 19 17.44 -5.29 -38.31
N VAL A 20 17.00 -6.17 -39.22
CA VAL A 20 15.65 -6.25 -39.73
C VAL A 20 14.71 -6.44 -38.52
N LEU A 21 13.94 -5.41 -38.21
CA LEU A 21 12.77 -5.51 -37.34
C LEU A 21 11.76 -6.44 -38.03
N LYS A 22 11.80 -7.72 -37.68
CA LYS A 22 10.68 -8.62 -37.95
C LYS A 22 9.60 -8.31 -36.93
N ASN A 23 8.54 -7.65 -37.41
CA ASN A 23 7.26 -7.60 -36.74
C ASN A 23 6.67 -9.01 -36.75
N ASP A 24 6.95 -9.79 -35.72
CA ASP A 24 6.23 -11.04 -35.47
C ASP A 24 5.27 -10.82 -34.30
N ASP A 25 4.04 -10.43 -34.69
CA ASP A 25 2.83 -10.48 -33.89
C ASP A 25 2.53 -11.93 -33.50
N SER A 26 3.23 -12.53 -32.53
CA SER A 26 2.80 -13.78 -31.86
C SER A 26 3.83 -14.35 -30.87
N ILE A 27 3.94 -13.78 -29.66
CA ILE A 27 4.29 -14.60 -28.48
C ILE A 27 3.40 -14.17 -27.31
N GLY A 28 2.17 -14.67 -27.33
CA GLY A 28 1.34 -14.74 -26.14
C GLY A 28 1.79 -15.96 -25.33
N GLU A 29 2.56 -15.76 -24.28
CA GLU A 29 2.88 -16.82 -23.33
C GLU A 29 1.82 -16.84 -22.22
N ILE A 30 0.91 -17.81 -22.31
CA ILE A 30 -0.10 -18.08 -21.31
C ILE A 30 0.57 -18.75 -20.12
N ILE A 31 0.57 -18.08 -18.96
CA ILE A 31 0.89 -18.68 -17.67
C ILE A 31 -0.33 -18.54 -16.76
N ASN A 32 -0.92 -19.68 -16.36
CA ASN A 32 -2.06 -19.80 -15.45
C ASN A 32 -3.38 -19.10 -15.86
N GLY A 33 -3.77 -19.16 -17.14
CA GLY A 33 -5.14 -18.87 -17.56
C GLY A 33 -5.59 -17.40 -17.48
N HIS A 34 -4.67 -16.46 -17.24
CA HIS A 34 -4.94 -15.03 -17.31
C HIS A 34 -4.11 -14.41 -18.45
N ASN A 35 -4.79 -13.76 -19.40
CA ASN A 35 -4.17 -13.13 -20.55
C ASN A 35 -3.62 -11.75 -20.14
N LEU A 36 -2.39 -11.39 -20.50
CA LEU A 36 -1.80 -10.09 -20.16
C LEU A 36 -2.58 -8.89 -20.74
N ASN A 37 -3.45 -9.11 -21.73
CA ASN A 37 -4.38 -8.11 -22.26
C ASN A 37 -5.61 -7.87 -21.35
N ASP A 38 -5.76 -8.65 -20.27
CA ASP A 38 -6.87 -8.49 -19.33
C ASP A 38 -6.71 -7.26 -18.42
N LEU A 39 -5.48 -6.73 -18.27
CA LEU A 39 -5.26 -5.46 -17.55
C LEU A 39 -5.96 -4.28 -18.23
N GLY A 40 -5.91 -4.21 -19.56
CA GLY A 40 -6.59 -3.16 -20.31
C GLY A 40 -8.11 -3.21 -20.13
N LYS A 41 -8.68 -4.42 -20.04
CA LYS A 41 -10.12 -4.64 -19.81
C LYS A 41 -10.53 -4.34 -18.37
N ILE A 42 -9.68 -4.65 -17.38
CA ILE A 42 -9.93 -4.33 -15.97
C ILE A 42 -9.91 -2.82 -15.74
N VAL A 43 -8.90 -2.11 -16.29
CA VAL A 43 -8.81 -0.65 -16.22
C VAL A 43 -9.97 0.00 -16.97
N LEU A 44 -10.31 -0.46 -18.17
CA LEU A 44 -11.45 0.05 -18.93
C LEU A 44 -12.78 -0.20 -18.20
N LYS A 45 -12.96 -1.34 -17.54
CA LYS A 45 -14.15 -1.66 -16.73
C LYS A 45 -14.24 -0.80 -15.48
N LEU A 46 -13.11 -0.49 -14.83
CA LEU A 46 -13.06 0.45 -13.70
C LEU A 46 -13.40 1.89 -14.14
N LEU A 47 -12.95 2.30 -15.33
CA LEU A 47 -13.18 3.65 -15.88
C LEU A 47 -14.59 3.83 -16.49
N THR A 48 -15.23 2.75 -16.95
CA THR A 48 -16.58 2.78 -17.56
C THR A 48 -17.69 2.33 -16.61
N SER A 49 -17.36 1.90 -15.39
CA SER A 49 -18.36 1.63 -14.35
C SER A 49 -18.98 2.95 -13.88
N PRO A 50 -20.32 3.11 -13.91
CA PRO A 50 -20.95 4.35 -13.48
C PRO A 50 -20.81 4.48 -11.96
N LYS A 51 -20.07 5.49 -11.48
CA LYS A 51 -20.17 5.95 -10.10
C LYS A 51 -21.05 7.19 -10.02
N PHE A 52 -22.13 7.02 -9.25
CA PHE A 52 -22.81 8.04 -8.47
C PHE A 52 -23.74 9.01 -9.21
N SER A 53 -25.02 8.60 -9.30
CA SER A 53 -26.16 9.47 -9.57
C SER A 53 -26.32 10.52 -8.48
N GLN A 54 -26.24 11.80 -8.83
CA GLN A 54 -26.73 12.90 -8.01
C GLN A 54 -28.26 12.88 -8.01
N THR A 55 -28.87 12.77 -6.83
CA THR A 55 -30.27 13.13 -6.61
C THR A 55 -30.37 14.12 -5.45
N THR A 56 -31.21 15.12 -5.67
CA THR A 56 -31.46 16.35 -4.91
C THR A 56 -32.16 16.12 -3.57
N ASP A 57 -31.74 16.92 -2.57
CA ASP A 57 -32.43 17.45 -1.38
C ASP A 57 -33.31 16.55 -0.49
N THR A 58 -32.89 16.43 0.79
CA THR A 58 -33.68 16.49 2.06
C THR A 58 -33.37 15.35 3.05
N GLU A 59 -32.93 15.79 4.24
CA GLU A 59 -32.89 15.11 5.56
C GLU A 59 -31.88 13.99 5.86
N SER A 60 -31.36 14.10 7.08
CA SER A 60 -30.21 13.46 7.71
C SER A 60 -30.26 11.94 7.84
N SER A 61 -29.05 11.36 7.85
CA SER A 61 -28.66 10.00 8.25
C SER A 61 -28.98 8.89 7.27
N GLN A 62 -28.08 8.65 6.31
CA GLN A 62 -27.23 7.45 6.19
C GLN A 62 -26.23 7.72 5.06
N ILE A 63 -25.00 8.16 5.38
CA ILE A 63 -23.90 8.00 4.44
C ILE A 63 -23.62 6.49 4.44
N VAL A 64 -23.92 5.84 3.33
CA VAL A 64 -23.57 4.43 3.09
C VAL A 64 -22.05 4.40 2.89
N ASP A 65 -21.31 4.32 4.00
CA ASP A 65 -19.87 4.04 4.03
C ASP A 65 -19.66 2.56 3.71
N ASP A 66 -19.99 2.14 2.49
CA ASP A 66 -19.62 0.80 2.04
C ASP A 66 -18.08 0.72 2.02
N PRO A 67 -17.46 -0.22 2.76
CA PRO A 67 -16.00 -0.31 2.80
C PRO A 67 -15.48 -0.53 1.39
N ILE A 68 -14.56 0.33 0.93
CA ILE A 68 -13.83 0.08 -0.32
C ILE A 68 -13.14 -1.28 -0.15
N PRO A 69 -13.47 -2.30 -0.97
CA PRO A 69 -12.90 -3.63 -0.79
C PRO A 69 -11.39 -3.58 -0.96
N GLN A 70 -10.66 -4.02 0.06
CA GLN A 70 -9.21 -4.16 -0.03
C GLN A 70 -8.89 -5.38 -0.91
N ALA A 71 -8.01 -5.19 -1.90
CA ALA A 71 -7.57 -6.24 -2.81
C ALA A 71 -6.99 -7.47 -2.08
N LEU A 72 -7.14 -8.64 -2.70
CA LEU A 72 -6.63 -9.89 -2.15
C LEU A 72 -5.09 -9.90 -2.15
N PRO A 73 -4.43 -10.63 -1.22
CA PRO A 73 -2.96 -10.66 -1.15
C PRO A 73 -2.30 -11.05 -2.48
N ASN A 74 -2.91 -11.99 -3.21
CA ASN A 74 -2.40 -12.48 -4.49
C ASN A 74 -2.50 -11.41 -5.60
N GLU A 75 -3.55 -10.58 -5.58
CA GLU A 75 -3.73 -9.49 -6.53
C GLU A 75 -2.66 -8.41 -6.31
N ILE A 76 -2.43 -8.03 -5.04
CA ILE A 76 -1.36 -7.10 -4.68
C ILE A 76 0.00 -7.67 -5.08
N ALA A 77 0.28 -8.94 -4.79
CA ALA A 77 1.53 -9.58 -5.18
C ALA A 77 1.73 -9.55 -6.71
N ALA A 78 0.69 -9.84 -7.50
CA ALA A 78 0.77 -9.71 -8.96
C ALA A 78 1.11 -8.27 -9.39
N THR A 79 0.48 -7.25 -8.79
CA THR A 79 0.78 -5.83 -9.06
C THR A 79 2.23 -5.48 -8.72
N ILE A 80 2.73 -5.94 -7.57
CA ILE A 80 4.12 -5.66 -7.16
C ILE A 80 5.13 -6.35 -8.07
N ARG A 81 4.85 -7.57 -8.54
CA ARG A 81 5.69 -8.23 -9.54
C ARG A 81 5.77 -7.40 -10.82
N THR A 82 4.63 -6.90 -11.29
CA THR A 82 4.59 -6.01 -12.47
C THR A 82 5.37 -4.72 -12.24
N LEU A 83 5.20 -4.08 -11.07
CA LEU A 83 5.94 -2.87 -10.72
C LEU A 83 7.47 -3.11 -10.72
N LEU A 84 7.93 -4.22 -10.14
CA LEU A 84 9.35 -4.60 -10.12
C LEU A 84 9.90 -4.75 -11.56
N CYS A 85 9.17 -5.42 -12.44
CA CYS A 85 9.56 -5.50 -13.85
C CYS A 85 9.62 -4.11 -14.52
N GLN A 86 8.66 -3.23 -14.23
CA GLN A 86 8.58 -1.89 -14.83
C GLN A 86 9.71 -0.96 -14.40
N ILE A 87 10.26 -1.14 -13.18
CA ILE A 87 11.42 -0.37 -12.71
C ILE A 87 12.76 -1.00 -13.13
N GLY A 88 12.73 -2.08 -13.93
CA GLY A 88 13.93 -2.73 -14.47
C GLY A 88 14.56 -3.80 -13.56
N GLU A 89 13.85 -4.29 -12.54
CA GLU A 89 14.34 -5.39 -11.69
C GLU A 89 14.07 -6.76 -12.31
N ASP A 90 15.00 -7.71 -12.10
CA ASP A 90 14.80 -9.12 -12.46
C ASP A 90 14.00 -9.85 -11.35
N THR A 91 12.71 -10.07 -11.58
CA THR A 91 11.84 -10.76 -10.60
C THR A 91 12.15 -12.26 -10.41
N ASN A 92 13.01 -12.84 -11.26
CA ASN A 92 13.44 -14.24 -11.13
C ASN A 92 14.71 -14.39 -10.28
N ARG A 93 15.39 -13.31 -9.92
CA ARG A 93 16.56 -13.37 -9.04
C ARG A 93 16.16 -13.86 -7.66
N GLU A 94 17.04 -14.65 -7.03
CA GLU A 94 16.76 -15.35 -5.75
C GLU A 94 16.12 -14.43 -4.69
N GLY A 95 16.66 -13.23 -4.51
CA GLY A 95 16.17 -12.26 -3.51
C GLY A 95 14.78 -11.68 -3.77
N LEU A 96 14.29 -11.69 -5.02
CA LEU A 96 13.00 -11.11 -5.40
C LEU A 96 11.88 -12.11 -5.64
N LYS A 97 12.17 -13.41 -5.76
CA LYS A 97 11.14 -14.43 -6.05
C LYS A 97 9.93 -14.35 -5.13
N GLN A 98 10.19 -14.09 -3.84
CA GLN A 98 9.18 -13.96 -2.78
C GLN A 98 8.88 -12.51 -2.36
N THR A 99 9.53 -11.51 -2.98
CA THR A 99 9.30 -10.10 -2.64
C THR A 99 7.85 -9.68 -2.84
N PRO A 100 7.17 -10.05 -3.94
CA PRO A 100 5.78 -9.66 -4.15
C PRO A 100 4.84 -10.13 -3.03
N GLU A 101 4.99 -11.37 -2.57
CA GLU A 101 4.17 -11.95 -1.50
C GLU A 101 4.49 -11.31 -0.14
N ARG A 102 5.78 -11.04 0.13
CA ARG A 102 6.19 -10.32 1.36
C ARG A 102 5.65 -8.89 1.37
N TYR A 103 5.74 -8.20 0.24
CA TYR A 103 5.24 -6.82 0.12
C TYR A 103 3.72 -6.77 0.29
N ALA A 104 2.98 -7.69 -0.33
CA ALA A 104 1.52 -7.76 -0.19
C ALA A 104 1.10 -7.93 1.28
N LYS A 105 1.75 -8.84 2.02
CA LYS A 105 1.51 -9.03 3.46
C LYS A 105 1.85 -7.79 4.28
N ALA A 106 3.00 -7.16 4.00
CA ALA A 106 3.42 -5.94 4.69
C ALA A 106 2.44 -4.79 4.45
N LEU A 107 2.01 -4.57 3.21
CA LEU A 107 1.06 -3.52 2.87
C LEU A 107 -0.28 -3.73 3.55
N GLN A 108 -0.80 -4.96 3.58
CA GLN A 108 -2.02 -5.29 4.32
C GLN A 108 -1.88 -5.03 5.81
N PHE A 109 -0.73 -5.37 6.40
CA PHE A 109 -0.46 -5.09 7.80
C PHE A 109 -0.43 -3.58 8.08
N PHE A 110 0.25 -2.78 7.25
CA PHE A 110 0.32 -1.32 7.42
C PHE A 110 -1.03 -0.63 7.26
N THR A 111 -1.96 -1.23 6.51
CA THR A 111 -3.28 -0.67 6.22
C THR A 111 -4.42 -1.39 6.94
N LYS A 112 -4.12 -2.27 7.89
CA LYS A 112 -5.14 -3.06 8.62
C LYS A 112 -6.12 -2.18 9.40
N GLY A 113 -5.68 -1.00 9.83
CA GLY A 113 -6.48 -0.06 10.62
C GLY A 113 -7.78 0.39 9.95
N TYR A 114 -7.87 0.36 8.62
CA TYR A 114 -9.12 0.64 7.90
C TYR A 114 -10.26 -0.33 8.21
N LYS A 115 -9.94 -1.52 8.73
CA LYS A 115 -10.91 -2.55 9.10
C LYS A 115 -11.14 -2.63 10.61
N GLU A 116 -10.35 -1.92 11.40
CA GLU A 116 -10.46 -1.94 12.86
C GLU A 116 -11.60 -1.03 13.32
N LYS A 117 -12.38 -1.49 14.29
CA LYS A 117 -13.47 -0.71 14.89
C LYS A 117 -13.07 -0.22 16.26
N VAL A 118 -13.30 1.05 16.54
CA VAL A 118 -12.96 1.67 17.84
C VAL A 118 -13.50 0.89 19.02
N ASN A 119 -14.75 0.41 18.96
CA ASN A 119 -15.37 -0.37 20.04
C ASN A 119 -14.66 -1.69 20.32
N GLU A 120 -14.14 -2.36 19.28
CA GLU A 120 -13.39 -3.61 19.42
C GLU A 120 -12.00 -3.36 19.99
N VAL A 121 -11.35 -2.26 19.60
CA VAL A 121 -10.03 -1.85 20.11
C VAL A 121 -10.10 -1.41 21.57
N VAL A 122 -11.10 -0.60 21.93
CA VAL A 122 -11.30 -0.14 23.32
C VAL A 122 -11.73 -1.30 24.23
N ASN A 123 -12.39 -2.32 23.69
CA ASN A 123 -12.74 -3.57 24.37
C ASN A 123 -13.39 -3.38 25.76
N GLY A 124 -14.20 -2.33 25.92
CA GLY A 124 -14.84 -2.01 27.20
C GLY A 124 -13.87 -1.69 28.35
N ALA A 125 -12.57 -1.45 28.06
CA ALA A 125 -11.55 -1.02 29.02
C ALA A 125 -11.78 0.43 29.43
N VAL A 126 -12.89 0.66 30.13
CA VAL A 126 -13.49 1.96 30.35
C VAL A 126 -13.89 2.01 31.82
N PHE A 127 -13.04 2.59 32.67
CA PHE A 127 -13.11 2.49 34.14
C PHE A 127 -13.67 3.75 34.80
N ASN A 128 -14.61 3.61 35.76
CA ASN A 128 -15.13 4.77 36.48
C ASN A 128 -14.24 5.11 37.69
N GLU A 129 -13.45 6.18 37.61
CA GLU A 129 -12.72 6.75 38.75
C GLU A 129 -12.98 8.27 38.83
N GLU A 130 -13.13 8.77 40.05
CA GLU A 130 -13.28 10.21 40.30
C GLU A 130 -11.90 10.85 40.31
N MET A 131 -11.59 11.61 39.27
CA MET A 131 -10.32 12.28 39.04
C MET A 131 -10.58 13.63 38.36
N GLU A 132 -9.98 14.69 38.92
CA GLU A 132 -10.07 16.05 38.39
C GLU A 132 -8.73 16.53 37.79
N GLU A 133 -7.78 15.61 37.65
CA GLU A 133 -6.43 15.88 37.17
C GLU A 133 -6.28 15.60 35.66
N MET A 134 -5.28 16.23 35.04
CA MET A 134 -4.91 15.96 33.65
C MET A 134 -4.15 14.63 33.58
N VAL A 135 -4.47 13.84 32.56
CA VAL A 135 -3.76 12.58 32.29
C VAL A 135 -3.03 12.71 30.96
N VAL A 136 -1.74 12.38 31.00
CA VAL A 136 -0.85 12.46 29.86
C VAL A 136 -0.22 11.08 29.64
N VAL A 137 -0.36 10.58 28.41
CA VAL A 137 0.33 9.38 27.93
C VAL A 137 1.28 9.84 26.83
N SER A 138 2.58 9.75 27.09
CA SER A 138 3.64 10.14 26.16
C SER A 138 4.42 8.92 25.65
N ASP A 139 5.30 9.16 24.69
CA ASP A 139 6.27 8.18 24.17
C ASP A 139 5.66 6.96 23.46
N ILE A 140 4.43 7.09 22.96
CA ILE A 140 3.78 6.07 22.13
C ILE A 140 4.45 6.05 20.75
N ASP A 141 5.07 4.92 20.39
CA ASP A 141 5.62 4.71 19.04
C ASP A 141 4.50 4.64 18.00
N ILE A 142 4.62 5.47 16.97
CA ILE A 142 3.73 5.42 15.81
C ILE A 142 4.51 5.10 14.55
N PHE A 143 3.89 4.25 13.72
CA PHE A 143 4.35 3.89 12.39
C PHE A 143 3.17 4.04 11.44
N SER A 144 3.37 4.76 10.33
CA SER A 144 2.33 4.94 9.34
C SER A 144 2.95 5.10 7.95
N LEU A 145 2.11 5.21 6.92
CA LEU A 145 2.49 5.44 5.53
C LEU A 145 1.99 6.82 5.10
N CYS A 146 2.85 7.60 4.45
CA CYS A 146 2.42 8.84 3.81
C CYS A 146 1.66 8.49 2.52
N GLU A 147 0.40 8.89 2.41
CA GLU A 147 -0.44 8.59 1.23
C GLU A 147 0.12 9.13 -0.10
N HIS A 148 0.87 10.24 -0.06
CA HIS A 148 1.41 10.88 -1.25
C HIS A 148 2.54 10.07 -1.89
N HIS A 149 3.30 9.33 -1.10
CA HIS A 149 4.53 8.66 -1.55
C HIS A 149 4.53 7.16 -1.26
N MET A 150 3.59 6.69 -0.44
CA MET A 150 3.57 5.33 0.13
C MET A 150 4.86 4.97 0.85
N LEU A 151 5.55 5.97 1.39
CA LEU A 151 6.76 5.80 2.20
C LEU A 151 6.44 5.80 3.69
N PRO A 152 7.10 4.97 4.50
CA PRO A 152 6.91 4.97 5.94
C PRO A 152 7.34 6.30 6.57
N PHE A 153 6.57 6.76 7.56
CA PHE A 153 7.01 7.74 8.53
C PHE A 153 6.80 7.19 9.94
N PHE A 154 7.66 7.60 10.86
CA PHE A 154 7.70 7.13 12.23
C PHE A 154 7.89 8.29 13.18
N GLY A 155 7.40 8.16 14.40
CA GLY A 155 7.49 9.20 15.41
C GLY A 155 6.94 8.78 16.75
N LYS A 156 6.81 9.76 17.63
CA LYS A 156 6.20 9.61 18.95
C LYS A 156 4.93 10.43 19.02
N VAL A 157 3.89 9.89 19.62
CA VAL A 157 2.66 10.62 19.94
C VAL A 157 2.55 10.84 21.44
N CYS A 158 2.11 12.03 21.80
CA CYS A 158 1.72 12.40 23.15
C CYS A 158 0.22 12.70 23.16
N LEU A 159 -0.52 12.03 24.03
CA LEU A 159 -1.94 12.23 24.27
C LEU A 159 -2.10 12.90 25.62
N ALA A 160 -2.74 14.06 25.65
CA ALA A 160 -3.11 14.75 26.88
C ALA A 160 -4.62 14.96 26.89
N THR A 161 -5.27 14.55 27.97
CA THR A 161 -6.70 14.73 28.16
C THR A 161 -6.97 15.36 29.52
N ALA A 162 -7.93 16.28 29.55
CA ALA A 162 -8.41 16.91 30.78
C ALA A 162 -9.77 16.31 31.13
N PHE A 163 -9.83 15.60 32.26
CA PHE A 163 -11.09 15.07 32.77
C PHE A 163 -11.74 16.11 33.68
N ARG A 164 -12.97 16.51 33.36
CA ARG A 164 -13.70 17.54 34.11
C ARG A 164 -15.17 17.15 34.20
N SER A 165 -15.53 16.19 35.08
CA SER A 165 -16.88 15.84 35.56
C SER A 165 -16.89 14.45 36.25
N PRO A 166 -17.80 14.13 37.20
CA PRO A 166 -17.66 13.02 38.15
C PRO A 166 -17.92 11.61 37.57
N ARG A 167 -17.92 11.47 36.24
CA ARG A 167 -18.12 10.21 35.53
C ARG A 167 -17.44 10.24 34.17
N ILE A 168 -16.11 10.25 34.12
CA ILE A 168 -15.39 9.93 32.89
C ILE A 168 -14.36 8.85 33.15
N LYS A 169 -14.21 8.04 32.12
CA LYS A 169 -13.77 6.68 32.22
C LYS A 169 -12.41 6.49 31.58
N PHE A 170 -11.46 5.95 32.32
CA PHE A 170 -10.09 5.72 31.85
C PHE A 170 -10.00 4.53 30.91
N VAL A 171 -9.05 4.58 29.98
CA VAL A 171 -8.52 3.43 29.24
C VAL A 171 -7.09 3.21 29.71
N TYR A 172 -6.87 2.17 30.51
CA TYR A 172 -5.51 1.68 30.78
C TYR A 172 -5.16 0.69 29.67
N ILE A 173 -4.10 0.99 28.91
CA ILE A 173 -3.51 0.13 27.88
C ILE A 173 -2.29 -0.57 28.49
#